data_AF-A0A7J2THV5-F1
#
_entry.id   AF-A0A7J2THV5-F1
#
_cell.length_a   1.000
_cell.length_b   1.000
_cell.length_c   1.000
_cell.angle_alpha   90.00
_cell.angle_beta   90.00
_cell.angle_gamma   90.00
#
_symmetry.space_group_name_H-M   'P 1'
#
loop_
_entity.id
_entity.type
_entity.pdbx_description
1 polymer ?
#
loop_
_entity_poly.entity_id
_entity_poly.type
_entity_poly.pdbx_seq_one_letter_code
_entity_poly.pdbx_strand_id
1 'polypeptide(L)'
;MNLSLQRRLAAEVLKCGKNRIWFNPEMLEEVATASTKQDIRELIEKGAIKRKPVKGVCRARINKRRLKKAKGRRRGHGSRKGKKTARMPRKRLWILRIRAL
;
A
#
# COMPACT_ATOMS: atom_id res chain seq x y z
N MET A 1 30.02 6.95 -9.46
CA MET A 1 28.95 7.94 -9.75
C MET A 1 27.96 8.02 -8.60
N ASN A 2 27.57 9.23 -8.20
CA ASN A 2 26.59 9.47 -7.15
C ASN A 2 25.29 10.04 -7.75
N LEU A 3 24.22 9.23 -7.77
CA LEU A 3 22.90 9.60 -8.32
C LEU A 3 21.88 9.99 -7.24
N SER A 4 22.33 10.34 -6.03
CA SER A 4 21.46 10.65 -4.89
C SER A 4 20.59 11.88 -5.15
N LEU A 5 21.16 12.92 -5.79
CA LEU A 5 20.45 14.14 -6.14
C LEU A 5 19.32 13.87 -7.15
N GLN A 6 19.65 13.18 -8.25
CA GLN A 6 18.71 12.83 -9.30
C GLN A 6 17.60 11.94 -8.77
N ARG A 7 17.94 10.98 -7.89
CA ARG A 7 16.95 10.15 -7.20
C ARG A 7 16.04 10.97 -6.28
N ARG A 8 16.56 12.00 -5.60
CA ARG A 8 15.71 12.91 -4.80
C ARG A 8 14.79 13.75 -5.69
N LEU A 9 15.33 14.38 -6.72
CA LEU A 9 14.56 15.24 -7.62
C LEU A 9 13.49 14.46 -8.39
N ALA A 10 13.82 13.27 -8.91
CA ALA A 10 12.86 12.38 -9.55
C ALA A 10 11.76 11.89 -8.58
N ALA A 11 12.07 11.72 -7.29
CA ALA A 11 11.07 11.37 -6.26
C ALA A 11 10.03 12.46 -6.09
N GLU A 12 10.49 13.71 -6.03
CA GLU A 12 9.65 14.90 -5.89
C GLU A 12 8.77 15.08 -7.14
N VAL A 13 9.35 14.96 -8.34
CA VAL A 13 8.63 15.12 -9.62
C VAL A 13 7.57 14.01 -9.80
N LEU A 14 7.93 12.74 -9.56
CA LEU A 14 7.01 11.59 -9.72
C LEU A 14 6.10 11.36 -8.51
N LYS A 15 6.17 12.23 -7.49
CA LYS A 15 5.42 12.12 -6.21
C LYS A 15 5.48 10.69 -5.65
N CYS A 16 6.68 10.12 -5.56
CA CYS A 16 6.91 8.77 -5.08
C CYS A 16 8.12 8.67 -4.17
N GLY A 17 8.24 7.59 -3.39
CA GLY A 17 9.40 7.39 -2.52
C GLY A 17 10.67 7.12 -3.33
N LYS A 18 11.84 7.57 -2.82
CA LYS A 18 13.16 7.40 -3.47
C LYS A 18 13.45 5.96 -3.92
N ASN A 19 13.00 4.97 -3.14
CA ASN A 19 13.21 3.54 -3.44
C ASN A 19 12.41 3.03 -4.64
N ARG A 20 11.37 3.76 -5.07
CA ARG A 20 10.52 3.39 -6.19
C ARG A 20 11.00 3.95 -7.52
N ILE A 21 12.12 4.67 -7.54
CA ILE A 21 12.69 5.21 -8.77
C ILE A 21 13.60 4.16 -9.37
N TRP A 22 13.42 3.94 -10.65
CA TRP A 22 14.24 3.07 -11.47
C TRP A 22 14.98 3.92 -12.50
N PHE A 23 16.28 3.68 -12.63
CA PHE A 23 17.13 4.26 -13.66
C PHE A 23 17.44 3.18 -14.68
N ASN A 24 17.44 3.54 -15.96
CA ASN A 24 17.93 2.65 -17.00
C ASN A 24 19.46 2.53 -16.88
N PRO A 25 20.02 1.31 -16.72
CA PRO A 25 21.48 1.10 -16.68
C PRO A 25 22.22 1.57 -17.93
N GLU A 26 21.58 1.58 -19.10
CA GLU A 26 22.21 1.97 -20.38
C GLU A 26 22.37 3.48 -20.55
N MET A 27 21.53 4.28 -19.86
CA MET A 27 21.50 5.74 -19.97
C MET A 27 22.00 6.43 -18.68
N LEU A 28 22.81 5.75 -17.87
CA LEU A 28 23.25 6.29 -16.57
C LEU A 28 24.09 7.57 -16.68
N GLU A 29 24.90 7.69 -17.73
CA GLU A 29 25.71 8.88 -18.00
C GLU A 29 24.83 10.11 -18.26
N GLU A 30 23.78 9.96 -19.08
CA GLU A 30 22.81 11.04 -19.35
C GLU A 30 22.01 11.42 -18.11
N VAL A 31 21.71 10.44 -17.25
CA VAL A 31 21.07 10.73 -15.96
C VAL A 31 22.03 11.48 -15.03
N ALA A 32 23.33 11.20 -15.09
CA ALA A 32 24.32 11.84 -14.22
C ALA A 32 24.51 13.34 -14.55
N THR A 33 24.36 13.76 -15.81
CA THR A 33 24.49 15.16 -16.23
C THR A 33 23.27 16.02 -15.86
N ALA A 34 22.10 15.40 -15.63
CA ALA A 34 20.89 16.12 -15.24
C ALA A 34 21.01 16.74 -13.84
N SER A 35 20.75 18.05 -13.76
CA SER A 35 20.85 18.83 -12.51
C SER A 35 19.55 19.53 -12.13
N THR A 36 18.69 19.85 -13.12
CA THR A 36 17.43 20.56 -12.88
C THR A 36 16.23 19.61 -12.83
N LYS A 37 15.11 20.10 -12.30
CA LYS A 37 13.83 19.35 -12.34
C LYS A 37 13.29 19.21 -13.75
N GLN A 38 13.66 20.10 -14.68
CA GLN A 38 13.18 20.07 -16.05
C GLN A 38 13.86 18.95 -16.83
N ASP A 39 15.19 18.83 -16.72
CA ASP A 39 15.97 17.74 -17.33
C ASP A 39 15.43 16.36 -16.89
N ILE A 40 15.04 16.23 -15.62
CA ILE A 40 14.45 14.99 -15.11
C ILE A 40 13.09 14.70 -15.74
N ARG A 41 12.28 15.70 -16.06
CA ARG A 41 11.01 15.49 -16.78
C ARG A 41 11.28 14.97 -18.18
N GLU A 42 12.25 15.53 -18.89
CA GLU A 42 12.66 15.07 -20.21
C GLU A 42 13.20 13.63 -20.17
N LEU A 43 14.00 13.29 -19.15
CA LEU A 43 14.51 11.93 -18.95
C LEU A 43 13.40 10.92 -18.56
N ILE A 44 12.32 11.38 -17.92
CA ILE A 44 11.13 10.56 -17.68
C ILE A 44 10.39 10.30 -18.98
N GLU A 45 10.23 11.31 -19.84
CA GLU A 45 9.58 11.19 -21.15
C GLU A 45 10.38 10.27 -22.09
N LYS A 46 11.71 10.39 -22.11
CA LYS A 46 12.62 9.48 -22.82
C LYS A 46 12.65 8.06 -22.22
N GLY A 47 12.12 7.87 -21.02
CA GLY A 47 12.05 6.57 -20.35
C GLY A 47 13.34 6.13 -19.64
N ALA A 48 14.33 7.02 -19.49
CA ALA A 48 15.53 6.78 -18.69
C ALA A 48 15.22 6.67 -17.18
N ILE A 49 14.17 7.36 -16.71
CA ILE A 49 13.70 7.34 -15.33
C ILE A 49 12.26 6.81 -15.28
N LYS A 50 12.00 5.76 -14.49
CA LYS A 50 10.64 5.19 -14.33
C LYS A 50 10.25 5.02 -12.87
N ARG A 51 8.94 5.07 -12.62
CA ARG A 51 8.34 4.75 -11.32
C ARG A 51 8.00 3.27 -11.24
N LYS A 52 8.66 2.53 -10.34
CA LYS A 52 8.30 1.15 -10.03
C LYS A 52 6.88 1.07 -9.46
N PRO A 53 6.05 0.08 -9.85
CA PRO A 53 4.73 -0.12 -9.28
C PRO A 53 4.82 -0.40 -7.78
N VAL A 54 3.76 -0.08 -7.03
CA VAL A 54 3.69 -0.42 -5.61
C VAL A 54 3.54 -1.93 -5.48
N LYS A 55 4.29 -2.53 -4.54
CA LYS A 55 4.03 -3.91 -4.11
C LYS A 55 2.69 -3.97 -3.37
N GLY A 56 1.62 -4.28 -4.10
CA GLY A 56 0.28 -4.43 -3.53
C GLY A 56 0.14 -5.71 -2.72
N VAL A 57 -0.68 -5.69 -1.66
CA VAL A 57 -1.07 -6.90 -0.92
C VAL A 57 -2.41 -7.41 -1.44
N CYS A 58 -2.44 -8.65 -1.91
CA CYS A 58 -3.67 -9.26 -2.40
C CYS A 58 -4.68 -9.51 -1.27
N ARG A 59 -5.92 -9.01 -1.42
CA ARG A 59 -7.02 -9.18 -0.43
C ARG A 59 -7.92 -10.38 -0.68
N ALA A 60 -7.71 -11.15 -1.75
CA ALA A 60 -8.62 -12.24 -2.16
C ALA A 60 -8.85 -13.28 -1.04
N ARG A 61 -7.79 -13.70 -0.33
CA ARG A 61 -7.90 -14.67 0.79
C ARG A 61 -8.68 -14.11 1.98
N ILE A 62 -8.48 -12.82 2.30
CA ILE A 62 -9.20 -12.14 3.38
C ILE A 62 -10.67 -12.01 3.01
N ASN A 63 -10.99 -11.61 1.78
CA ASN A 63 -12.36 -11.47 1.29
C ASN A 63 -13.08 -12.82 1.29
N LYS A 64 -12.44 -13.89 0.79
CA LYS A 64 -12.97 -15.26 0.87
C LYS A 64 -13.26 -15.68 2.31
N ARG A 65 -12.38 -15.34 3.27
CA ARG A 65 -12.59 -15.61 4.69
C ARG A 65 -13.74 -14.78 5.29
N ARG A 66 -13.87 -13.50 4.90
CA ARG A 66 -14.96 -12.61 5.32
C ARG A 66 -16.31 -13.12 4.84
N LEU A 67 -16.41 -13.52 3.58
CA LEU A 67 -17.63 -14.14 3.01
C LEU A 67 -18.01 -15.41 3.76
N LYS A 68 -17.06 -16.31 4.03
CA LYS A 68 -17.32 -17.50 4.86
C LYS A 68 -17.81 -17.13 6.27
N LYS A 69 -17.22 -16.12 6.91
CA LYS A 69 -17.63 -15.62 8.24
C LYS A 69 -18.99 -14.92 8.23
N ALA A 70 -19.39 -14.29 7.14
CA ALA A 70 -20.69 -13.67 6.96
C ALA A 70 -21.79 -14.74 6.86
N LYS A 71 -21.54 -15.82 6.10
CA LYS A 71 -22.38 -17.03 6.03
C LYS A 71 -22.39 -17.88 7.32
N GLY A 72 -21.91 -17.36 8.45
CA GLY A 72 -21.87 -18.08 9.74
C GLY A 72 -20.73 -19.10 9.92
N ARG A 73 -19.97 -19.45 8.88
CA ARG A 73 -18.85 -20.42 8.97
C ARG A 73 -17.65 -19.85 9.74
N ARG A 74 -16.76 -20.71 10.26
CA ARG A 74 -15.56 -20.33 11.03
C ARG A 74 -15.85 -19.50 12.30
N ARG A 75 -17.00 -19.73 12.95
CA ARG A 75 -17.43 -19.11 14.21
C ARG A 75 -17.70 -20.11 15.36
N GLY A 76 -17.40 -21.39 15.15
CA GLY A 76 -17.55 -22.46 16.16
C GLY A 76 -16.61 -22.29 17.36
N HIS A 77 -16.82 -23.09 18.42
CA HIS A 77 -16.15 -22.95 19.71
C HIS A 77 -14.62 -22.89 19.60
N GLY A 78 -13.98 -23.79 18.85
CA GLY A 78 -12.53 -23.81 18.67
C GLY A 78 -11.94 -22.61 17.89
N SER A 79 -12.77 -21.84 17.16
CA SER A 79 -12.33 -20.59 16.52
C SER A 79 -12.51 -19.35 17.40
N ARG A 80 -13.13 -19.50 18.58
CA ARG A 80 -13.39 -18.38 19.49
C ARG A 80 -12.17 -18.17 20.35
N LYS A 81 -11.64 -16.95 20.30
CA LYS A 81 -10.64 -16.45 21.26
C LYS A 81 -11.30 -15.37 22.12
N GLY A 82 -10.96 -15.34 23.41
CA GLY A 82 -11.50 -14.42 24.41
C GLY A 82 -12.89 -14.80 24.95
N LYS A 83 -13.22 -14.24 26.13
CA LYS A 83 -14.51 -14.43 26.82
C LYS A 83 -15.69 -13.91 25.96
N LYS A 84 -16.88 -14.49 26.14
CA LYS A 84 -18.12 -14.06 25.43
C LYS A 84 -18.36 -12.54 25.55
N THR A 85 -18.16 -11.99 26.76
CA THR A 85 -18.34 -10.57 27.06
C THR A 85 -17.30 -9.67 26.37
N ALA A 86 -16.10 -10.18 26.07
CA ALA A 86 -15.09 -9.44 25.30
C ALA A 86 -15.45 -9.35 23.81
N ARG A 87 -16.09 -10.39 23.27
CA ARG A 87 -16.55 -10.41 21.87
C ARG A 87 -17.82 -9.59 21.64
N MET A 88 -18.75 -9.64 22.61
CA MET A 88 -19.99 -8.85 22.64
C MET A 88 -20.30 -8.43 24.08
N PRO A 89 -20.03 -7.18 24.46
CA PRO A 89 -20.30 -6.68 25.82
C PRO A 89 -21.80 -6.66 26.15
N ARG A 90 -22.13 -6.94 27.43
CA ARG A 90 -23.52 -6.96 27.92
C ARG A 90 -24.25 -5.63 27.71
N LYS A 91 -23.61 -4.51 28.06
CA LYS A 91 -24.17 -3.15 27.88
C LYS A 91 -24.49 -2.84 26.41
N ARG A 92 -23.60 -3.21 25.48
CA ARG A 92 -23.82 -3.00 24.05
C ARG A 92 -24.99 -3.82 23.50
N LEU A 93 -25.13 -5.07 23.94
CA LEU A 93 -26.29 -5.90 23.59
C LEU A 93 -27.59 -5.31 24.12
N TRP A 94 -27.60 -4.78 25.34
CA TRP A 94 -28.77 -4.12 25.92
C TRP A 94 -29.17 -2.87 25.12
N ILE A 95 -28.22 -1.99 24.79
CA ILE A 95 -28.46 -0.79 23.97
C ILE A 95 -29.05 -1.15 22.61
N LEU A 96 -28.47 -2.15 21.92
CA LEU A 96 -28.96 -2.61 20.60
C LEU A 96 -30.39 -3.16 20.68
N ARG A 97 -30.76 -3.80 21.79
CA ARG A 97 -32.10 -4.33 22.00
C ARG A 97 -33.11 -3.22 22.25
N ILE A 98 -32.83 -2.32 23.19
CA ILE A 98 -33.76 -1.23 23.58
C ILE A 98 -33.99 -0.25 22.43
N ARG A 99 -32.96 0.08 21.64
CA ARG A 99 -33.12 1.00 20.50
C ARG A 99 -33.86 0.41 19.30
N ALA A 100 -34.02 -0.91 19.25
CA ALA A 100 -34.72 -1.60 18.16
C ALA A 100 -36.19 -1.86 18.48
N LEU A 101 -36.58 -1.71 19.75
CA LEU A 101 -37.97 -1.67 20.22
C LEU A 101 -38.51 -0.26 20.00
#